data_AF-A0A7X4J594-F1
#
_entry.id   AF-A0A7X4J594-F1
#
_cell.length_a   1.000
_cell.length_b   1.000
_cell.length_c   1.000
_cell.angle_alpha   90.00
_cell.angle_beta   90.00
_cell.angle_gamma   90.00
#
_symmetry.space_group_name_H-M   'P 1'
#
loop_
_entity.id
_entity.type
_entity.pdbx_description
1 polymer ?
#
loop_
_entity_poly.entity_id
_entity_poly.type
_entity_poly.pdbx_seq_one_letter_code
_entity_poly.pdbx_strand_id
1 'polypeptide(L)'
;MSGKKRGIVAIEHDLDFDDDLDEFDDPRRKPPRRWLKFTLIILLAVGIWYVMTEPELRSSVMQMVATVRGAFDSLAEDPVPQPEPKVQPPSPKIPPVPAFHEGQQVTVALREGRQSRFQLRNAAEGEQVGPLVKTGDTLTVLDGSLIKKRWVYFVQTRSGDSGWIKGTHLQSMP
;
A
#
# COMPACT_ATOMS: atom_id res chain seq x y z
N MET A 1 -29.09 23.59 71.21
CA MET A 1 -28.18 24.27 70.27
C MET A 1 -26.91 23.44 70.15
N SER A 2 -26.58 22.89 68.99
CA SER A 2 -25.21 22.94 68.46
C SER A 2 -25.19 22.40 67.04
N GLY A 3 -24.73 23.25 66.13
CA GLY A 3 -24.80 23.08 64.70
C GLY A 3 -23.62 22.32 64.12
N LYS A 4 -23.93 21.65 63.02
CA LYS A 4 -23.04 21.10 61.99
C LYS A 4 -22.04 22.13 61.48
N LYS A 5 -20.74 21.80 61.43
CA LYS A 5 -19.79 22.35 60.44
C LYS A 5 -18.82 21.26 60.00
N ARG A 6 -18.90 20.92 58.71
CA ARG A 6 -17.95 20.07 57.99
C ARG A 6 -16.73 20.95 57.67
N GLY A 7 -15.56 20.58 58.17
CA GLY A 7 -14.29 21.12 57.70
C GLY A 7 -13.86 20.37 56.44
N ILE A 8 -13.84 21.07 55.31
CA ILE A 8 -13.09 20.73 54.11
C ILE A 8 -11.84 21.64 54.13
N VAL A 9 -10.77 21.23 53.43
CA VAL A 9 -9.47 21.94 53.22
C VAL A 9 -8.46 21.60 54.34
N ALA A 10 -7.25 21.09 54.10
CA ALA A 10 -6.37 21.19 52.93
C ALA A 10 -5.71 19.84 52.59
N ILE A 11 -5.68 19.52 51.30
CA ILE A 11 -4.68 18.61 50.71
C ILE A 11 -3.67 19.56 50.09
N GLU A 12 -2.67 19.94 50.87
CA GLU A 12 -1.44 20.55 50.36
C GLU A 12 -0.67 19.40 49.72
N HIS A 13 -1.00 19.13 48.46
CA HIS A 13 -0.17 18.30 47.60
C HIS A 13 0.81 19.29 46.96
N ASP A 14 2.00 19.39 47.55
CA ASP A 14 3.16 19.98 46.90
C ASP A 14 3.26 19.39 45.49
N LEU A 15 3.00 20.25 44.51
CA LEU A 15 3.11 19.97 43.09
C LEU A 15 4.52 20.40 42.66
N ASP A 16 5.52 19.61 43.02
CA ASP A 16 6.87 19.68 42.44
C ASP A 16 6.87 19.01 41.05
N PHE A 17 6.01 19.49 40.16
CA PHE A 17 5.75 18.92 38.82
C PHE A 17 6.28 19.81 37.67
N ASP A 18 7.29 20.64 37.91
CA ASP A 18 7.73 21.63 36.92
C ASP A 18 9.05 21.30 36.18
N ASP A 19 9.68 20.13 36.35
CA ASP A 19 11.01 19.88 35.73
C ASP A 19 11.14 18.66 34.79
N ASP A 20 10.11 17.83 34.58
CA ASP A 20 10.23 16.61 33.75
C ASP A 20 9.56 16.69 32.36
N LEU A 21 8.96 17.82 31.99
CA LEU A 21 8.28 17.97 30.70
C LEU A 21 9.14 18.58 29.59
N ASP A 22 10.28 19.21 29.92
CA ASP A 22 11.17 19.82 28.93
C ASP A 22 12.22 18.85 28.34
N GLU A 23 12.32 17.60 28.82
CA GLU A 23 13.25 16.60 28.26
C GLU A 23 12.68 15.82 27.05
N PHE A 24 11.39 15.97 26.73
CA PHE A 24 10.75 15.24 25.63
C PHE A 24 10.86 15.90 24.24
N ASP A 25 11.44 17.10 24.16
CA ASP A 25 11.50 17.90 22.93
C ASP A 25 12.93 18.13 22.41
N ASP A 26 13.79 17.10 22.48
CA ASP A 26 15.05 17.10 21.71
C ASP A 26 14.94 16.25 20.41
N PRO A 27 14.54 16.86 19.28
CA PRO A 27 14.54 16.20 17.97
C PRO A 27 15.96 15.90 17.45
N ARG A 28 17.02 16.22 18.20
CA ARG A 28 18.42 15.99 17.82
C ARG A 28 19.04 14.75 18.46
N ARG A 29 18.28 13.96 19.23
CA ARG A 29 18.70 12.61 19.62
C ARG A 29 18.68 11.71 18.38
N LYS A 30 19.78 11.79 17.61
CA LYS A 30 20.10 10.80 16.56
C LYS A 30 19.90 9.42 17.18
N PRO A 31 19.01 8.57 16.66
CA PRO A 31 18.80 7.26 17.24
C PRO A 31 20.16 6.57 17.30
N PRO A 32 20.55 5.96 18.44
CA PRO A 32 21.83 5.29 18.54
C PRO A 32 21.89 4.31 17.37
N ARG A 33 22.90 4.46 16.48
CA ARG A 33 23.07 3.70 15.22
C ARG A 33 22.92 2.17 15.36
N ARG A 34 22.97 1.67 16.60
CA ARG A 34 22.73 0.27 16.97
C ARG A 34 21.25 -0.14 16.83
N TRP A 35 20.28 0.75 17.02
CA TRP A 35 18.86 0.39 16.97
C TRP A 35 18.36 0.14 15.54
N LEU A 36 18.92 0.82 14.55
CA LEU A 36 18.66 0.55 13.13
C LEU A 36 19.01 -0.89 12.73
N LYS A 37 20.05 -1.47 13.35
CA LYS A 37 20.42 -2.88 13.11
C LYS A 37 19.35 -3.84 13.64
N PHE A 38 18.72 -3.54 14.78
CA PHE A 38 17.63 -4.34 15.31
C PHE A 38 16.39 -4.28 14.42
N THR A 39 16.05 -3.10 13.89
CA THR A 39 14.96 -2.96 12.91
C THR A 39 15.24 -3.79 11.65
N LEU A 40 16.48 -3.79 11.15
CA LEU A 40 16.88 -4.61 10.00
C LEU A 40 16.76 -6.12 10.30
N ILE A 41 17.20 -6.56 11.48
CA ILE A 41 17.13 -7.97 11.90
C ILE A 41 15.68 -8.44 12.02
N ILE A 42 14.79 -7.61 12.60
CA ILE A 42 13.37 -7.93 12.73
C ILE A 42 12.71 -8.03 11.35
N LEU A 43 12.98 -7.08 10.46
CA LEU A 43 12.50 -7.13 9.07
C LEU A 43 12.96 -8.40 8.34
N LEU A 44 14.23 -8.78 8.52
CA LEU A 44 14.80 -9.98 7.91
C LEU A 44 14.18 -11.27 8.50
N ALA A 45 13.97 -11.33 9.81
CA ALA A 45 13.32 -12.46 10.46
C ALA A 45 11.86 -12.63 10.00
N VAL A 46 11.10 -11.54 9.89
CA VAL A 46 9.72 -11.55 9.38
C VAL A 46 9.69 -11.96 7.91
N GLY A 47 10.61 -11.47 7.09
CA GLY A 47 10.73 -11.87 5.69
C GLY A 47 11.06 -13.37 5.52
N ILE A 48 12.01 -13.89 6.30
CA ILE A 48 12.37 -15.32 6.26
C ILE A 48 11.21 -16.19 6.74
N TRP A 49 10.52 -15.79 7.82
CA TRP A 49 9.34 -16.48 8.30
C TRP A 49 8.25 -16.55 7.24
N TYR A 50 7.96 -15.41 6.59
CA TYR A 50 6.97 -15.30 5.53
C TYR A 50 7.29 -16.22 4.33
N VAL A 51 8.57 -16.26 3.91
CA VAL A 51 9.05 -17.16 2.84
C VAL A 51 8.99 -18.64 3.24
N MET A 52 9.16 -18.97 4.53
CA MET A 52 8.98 -20.35 5.00
C MET A 52 7.51 -20.79 5.01
N THR A 53 6.57 -19.87 5.27
CA THR A 53 5.14 -20.19 5.33
C THR A 53 4.46 -20.27 3.95
N GLU A 54 5.08 -19.73 2.89
CA GLU A 54 4.51 -19.71 1.54
C GLU A 54 5.30 -20.62 0.57
N PRO A 55 4.80 -21.82 0.21
CA PRO A 55 5.51 -22.74 -0.68
C PRO A 55 5.67 -22.19 -2.11
N GLU A 56 4.79 -21.28 -2.54
CA GLU A 56 4.79 -20.66 -3.88
C GLU A 56 5.94 -19.65 -4.11
N LEU A 57 6.45 -19.03 -3.04
CA LEU A 57 7.59 -18.11 -3.16
C LEU A 57 8.92 -18.85 -3.27
N ARG A 58 9.03 -20.01 -2.61
CA ARG A 58 10.24 -20.84 -2.67
C ARG A 58 10.52 -21.33 -4.10
N SER A 59 9.48 -21.73 -4.82
CA SER A 59 9.56 -22.15 -6.22
C SER A 59 9.90 -20.98 -7.16
N SER A 60 9.35 -19.79 -6.93
CA SER A 60 9.67 -18.60 -7.73
C SER A 60 11.12 -18.13 -7.55
N VAL A 61 11.63 -18.14 -6.31
CA VAL A 61 13.02 -17.80 -6.00
C VAL A 61 13.98 -18.87 -6.54
N MET A 62 13.66 -20.16 -6.39
CA MET A 62 14.45 -21.24 -7.00
C MET A 62 14.48 -21.15 -8.53
N GLN A 63 13.39 -20.77 -9.18
CA GLN A 63 13.38 -20.52 -10.63
C GLN A 63 14.29 -19.35 -11.01
N MET A 64 14.22 -18.22 -10.29
CA MET A 64 15.13 -17.09 -10.55
C MET A 64 16.60 -17.48 -10.35
N VAL A 65 16.93 -18.24 -9.31
CA VAL A 65 18.30 -18.72 -9.06
C VAL A 65 18.75 -19.71 -10.13
N ALA A 66 17.86 -20.60 -10.59
CA ALA A 66 18.16 -21.54 -11.67
C ALA A 66 18.37 -20.81 -13.02
N THR A 67 17.55 -19.79 -13.33
CA THR A 67 17.69 -18.98 -14.55
C THR A 67 18.99 -18.18 -14.55
N VAL A 68 19.35 -17.55 -13.42
CA VAL A 68 20.60 -16.80 -13.30
C VAL A 68 21.80 -17.75 -13.36
N ARG A 69 21.75 -18.90 -12.68
CA ARG A 69 22.83 -19.90 -12.72
C ARG A 69 23.02 -20.50 -14.12
N GLY A 70 21.95 -20.80 -14.85
CA GLY A 70 22.02 -21.27 -16.24
C GLY A 70 22.53 -20.21 -17.22
N ALA A 71 22.28 -18.94 -16.95
CA ALA A 71 22.82 -17.83 -17.74
C ALA A 71 24.33 -17.63 -17.54
N PHE A 72 24.88 -17.98 -16.37
CA PHE A 72 26.31 -17.90 -16.09
C PHE A 72 27.12 -19.12 -16.57
N ASP A 73 26.53 -20.31 -16.64
CA ASP A 73 27.18 -21.52 -17.22
C ASP A 73 27.25 -21.50 -18.76
N SER A 74 26.44 -20.68 -19.44
CA SER A 74 26.38 -20.62 -20.92
C SER A 74 27.50 -19.79 -21.58
N LEU A 75 28.53 -19.36 -20.84
CA LEU A 75 29.66 -18.61 -21.38
C LEU A 75 30.84 -19.50 -21.83
N ALA A 76 30.74 -20.82 -21.67
CA ALA A 76 31.80 -21.75 -22.06
C ALA A 76 31.24 -23.05 -22.65
N GLU A 77 30.76 -23.04 -23.89
CA GLU A 77 31.00 -24.14 -24.85
C GLU A 77 30.46 -23.83 -26.25
N ASP A 78 31.30 -24.13 -27.25
CA ASP A 78 31.02 -24.07 -28.69
C ASP A 78 29.86 -25.00 -29.12
N PRO A 79 29.20 -24.73 -30.26
CA PRO A 79 27.88 -25.29 -30.58
C PRO A 79 27.97 -26.69 -31.19
N VAL A 80 27.33 -27.68 -30.57
CA VAL A 80 26.94 -28.95 -31.22
C VAL A 80 25.48 -28.81 -31.67
N PRO A 81 25.13 -29.07 -32.94
CA PRO A 81 23.77 -28.90 -33.44
C PRO A 81 22.88 -30.05 -32.92
N GLN A 82 22.10 -29.77 -31.87
CA GLN A 82 20.94 -30.60 -31.50
C GLN A 82 19.66 -30.02 -32.13
N PRO A 83 18.72 -30.89 -32.56
CA PRO A 83 17.51 -30.49 -33.26
C PRO A 83 16.68 -29.54 -32.39
N GLU A 84 16.39 -28.37 -32.95
CA GLU A 84 15.66 -27.28 -32.34
C GLU A 84 14.40 -27.77 -31.59
N PRO A 85 14.34 -27.62 -30.26
CA PRO A 85 13.05 -27.37 -29.64
C PRO A 85 12.56 -26.07 -30.28
N LYS A 86 11.40 -26.09 -30.93
CA LYS A 86 10.68 -24.86 -31.29
C LYS A 86 10.53 -24.03 -30.01
N VAL A 87 11.48 -23.14 -29.76
CA VAL A 87 11.35 -22.06 -28.79
C VAL A 87 10.29 -21.16 -29.38
N GLN A 88 9.02 -21.44 -29.03
CA GLN A 88 8.01 -20.42 -29.16
C GLN A 88 8.52 -19.22 -28.37
N PRO A 89 8.65 -18.04 -28.99
CA PRO A 89 8.92 -16.82 -28.25
C PRO A 89 7.96 -16.75 -27.08
N PRO A 90 8.40 -16.39 -25.86
CA PRO A 90 7.47 -16.17 -24.77
C PRO A 90 6.43 -15.17 -25.28
N SER A 91 5.17 -15.60 -25.39
CA SER A 91 4.08 -14.73 -25.83
C SER A 91 4.21 -13.43 -25.03
N PRO A 92 4.30 -12.26 -25.68
CA PRO A 92 4.41 -11.02 -24.97
C PRO A 92 3.24 -10.97 -23.98
N LYS A 93 3.54 -10.86 -22.68
CA LYS A 93 2.52 -10.68 -21.66
C LYS A 93 1.90 -9.31 -21.93
N ILE A 94 0.85 -9.29 -22.73
CA ILE A 94 0.14 -8.07 -23.10
C ILE A 94 -0.32 -7.43 -21.78
N PRO A 95 0.10 -6.18 -21.49
CA PRO A 95 -0.38 -5.50 -20.30
C PRO A 95 -1.92 -5.39 -20.38
N PRO A 96 -2.63 -5.53 -19.25
CA PRO A 96 -4.08 -5.40 -19.25
C PRO A 96 -4.48 -4.06 -19.84
N VAL A 97 -5.44 -4.05 -20.77
CA VAL A 97 -5.94 -2.83 -21.40
C VAL A 97 -6.70 -1.99 -20.36
N PRO A 98 -6.54 -0.66 -20.33
CA PRO A 98 -7.32 0.21 -19.45
C PRO A 98 -8.80 0.15 -19.84
N ALA A 99 -9.66 0.06 -18.83
CA ALA A 99 -11.12 0.03 -18.99
C ALA A 99 -11.74 1.42 -19.20
N PHE A 100 -11.01 2.48 -18.80
CA PHE A 100 -11.45 3.86 -18.93
C PHE A 100 -10.32 4.74 -19.46
N HIS A 101 -10.69 5.82 -20.15
CA HIS A 101 -9.76 6.79 -20.73
C HIS A 101 -9.82 8.13 -19.97
N GLU A 102 -8.76 8.92 -20.07
CA GLU A 102 -8.74 10.29 -19.54
C GLU A 102 -9.84 11.15 -20.17
N GLY A 103 -10.49 12.00 -19.37
CA GLY A 103 -11.64 12.80 -19.74
C GLY A 103 -12.97 12.04 -19.79
N GLN A 104 -12.96 10.72 -19.62
CA GLN A 104 -14.19 9.92 -19.64
C GLN A 104 -15.03 10.17 -18.38
N GLN A 105 -16.34 10.38 -18.59
CA GLN A 105 -17.30 10.40 -17.49
C GLN A 105 -17.69 8.97 -17.11
N VAL A 106 -17.53 8.67 -15.83
CA VAL A 106 -17.80 7.36 -15.24
C VAL A 106 -18.69 7.53 -14.02
N THR A 107 -19.45 6.51 -13.67
CA THR A 107 -20.27 6.50 -12.46
C THR A 107 -19.70 5.53 -11.44
N VAL A 108 -19.86 5.86 -10.16
CA VAL A 108 -19.48 4.94 -9.08
C VAL A 108 -20.48 3.79 -9.05
N ALA A 109 -20.00 2.58 -9.35
CA ALA A 109 -20.83 1.39 -9.47
C ALA A 109 -21.39 0.93 -8.11
N LEU A 110 -22.66 0.52 -8.08
CA LEU A 110 -23.24 -0.15 -6.92
C LEU A 110 -22.77 -1.61 -6.92
N ARG A 111 -21.93 -2.00 -5.96
CA ARG A 111 -21.68 -3.43 -5.74
C ARG A 111 -22.84 -4.03 -4.95
N GLU A 112 -23.35 -5.16 -5.44
CA GLU A 112 -24.26 -6.03 -4.68
C GLU A 112 -23.58 -6.39 -3.34
N GLY A 113 -24.03 -5.77 -2.23
CA GLY A 113 -23.63 -6.21 -0.89
C GLY A 113 -23.23 -5.21 0.21
N ARG A 114 -23.34 -3.87 0.09
CA ARG A 114 -23.57 -2.88 1.21
C ARG A 114 -22.91 -1.49 1.15
N GLN A 115 -22.01 -1.15 0.24
CA GLN A 115 -21.36 0.17 0.30
C GLN A 115 -21.97 1.16 -0.68
N SER A 116 -22.79 2.09 -0.15
CA SER A 116 -23.32 3.26 -0.87
C SER A 116 -22.35 4.44 -0.89
N ARG A 117 -21.18 4.28 -0.24
CA ARG A 117 -20.13 5.29 -0.08
C ARG A 117 -18.77 4.62 -0.29
N PHE A 118 -17.98 5.18 -1.19
CA PHE A 118 -16.65 4.73 -1.54
C PHE A 118 -15.64 5.80 -1.15
N GLN A 119 -14.59 5.38 -0.48
CA GLN A 119 -13.51 6.29 -0.11
C GLN A 119 -12.50 6.34 -1.25
N LEU A 120 -12.35 7.52 -1.85
CA LEU A 120 -11.24 7.80 -2.73
C LEU A 120 -9.93 7.76 -1.92
N ARG A 121 -8.82 7.50 -2.60
CA ARG A 121 -7.49 7.43 -1.98
C ARG A 121 -6.64 8.60 -2.44
N ASN A 122 -5.81 9.19 -1.58
CA ASN A 122 -4.94 10.30 -2.01
C ASN A 122 -3.68 9.81 -2.75
N ALA A 123 -3.41 8.50 -2.70
CA ALA A 123 -2.31 7.85 -3.41
C ALA A 123 -2.81 6.63 -4.18
N ALA A 124 -2.17 6.33 -5.31
CA ALA A 124 -2.51 5.20 -6.17
C ALA A 124 -2.28 3.85 -5.46
N GLU A 125 -1.23 3.73 -4.64
CA GLU A 125 -0.92 2.54 -3.82
C GLU A 125 -1.85 2.41 -2.59
N GLY A 126 -2.35 3.56 -2.11
CA GLY A 126 -3.59 3.66 -1.36
C GLY A 126 -3.53 3.32 0.13
N GLU A 127 -2.61 3.93 0.84
CA GLU A 127 -2.66 4.03 2.30
C GLU A 127 -3.40 5.27 2.81
N GLN A 128 -3.48 6.33 2.02
CA GLN A 128 -4.05 7.59 2.51
C GLN A 128 -5.52 7.76 2.14
N VAL A 129 -6.31 8.01 3.18
CA VAL A 129 -7.77 8.19 3.17
C VAL A 129 -8.13 9.50 2.49
N GLY A 130 -8.93 9.46 1.43
CA GLY A 130 -9.37 10.62 0.65
C GLY A 130 -10.89 10.87 0.74
N PRO A 131 -11.42 11.72 -0.17
CA PRO A 131 -12.82 12.13 -0.18
C PRO A 131 -13.79 10.94 -0.30
N LEU A 132 -14.96 11.07 0.31
CA LEU A 132 -16.00 10.03 0.28
C LEU A 132 -17.01 10.33 -0.84
N VAL A 133 -17.04 9.49 -1.87
CA VAL A 133 -17.99 9.58 -2.98
C VAL A 133 -19.13 8.60 -2.78
N LYS A 134 -20.33 8.92 -3.28
CA LYS A 134 -21.49 8.04 -3.20
C LYS A 134 -21.63 7.22 -4.47
N THR A 135 -22.29 6.08 -4.34
CA THR A 135 -22.75 5.32 -5.50
C THR A 135 -23.63 6.19 -6.39
N GLY A 136 -23.43 6.11 -7.71
CA GLY A 136 -24.16 6.91 -8.68
C GLY A 136 -23.61 8.31 -8.91
N ASP A 137 -22.61 8.76 -8.13
CA ASP A 137 -21.92 10.02 -8.42
C ASP A 137 -21.19 9.92 -9.77
N THR A 138 -21.33 10.97 -10.57
CA THR A 138 -20.58 11.14 -11.82
C THR A 138 -19.19 11.67 -11.50
N LEU A 139 -18.18 10.96 -11.99
CA LEU A 139 -16.78 11.29 -11.84
C LEU A 139 -16.13 11.44 -13.22
N THR A 140 -15.14 12.31 -13.31
CA THR A 140 -14.31 12.45 -14.52
C THR A 140 -12.99 11.75 -14.28
N VAL A 141 -12.62 10.84 -15.18
CA VAL A 141 -11.30 10.20 -15.15
C VAL A 141 -10.25 11.22 -15.57
N LEU A 142 -9.25 11.44 -14.71
CA LEU A 142 -8.13 12.34 -14.96
C LEU A 142 -6.86 11.59 -15.32
N ASP A 143 -6.66 10.39 -14.77
CA ASP A 143 -5.49 9.55 -15.06
C ASP A 143 -5.78 8.08 -14.72
N GLY A 144 -4.96 7.16 -15.23
CA GLY A 144 -5.01 5.72 -14.99
C GLY A 144 -3.63 5.15 -14.72
N SER A 145 -3.47 4.43 -13.62
CA SER A 145 -2.21 3.77 -13.24
C SER A 145 -2.41 2.27 -13.05
N LEU A 146 -1.44 1.47 -13.51
CA LEU A 146 -1.46 0.02 -13.39
C LEU A 146 -0.62 -0.42 -12.18
N ILE A 147 -1.28 -0.80 -11.07
CA ILE A 147 -0.62 -1.22 -9.83
C ILE A 147 -0.87 -2.70 -9.58
N LYS A 148 0.21 -3.49 -9.47
CA LYS A 148 0.13 -4.95 -9.22
C LYS A 148 -0.86 -5.65 -10.18
N LYS A 149 -0.81 -5.28 -11.47
CA LYS A 149 -1.70 -5.76 -12.56
C LYS A 149 -3.19 -5.35 -12.41
N ARG A 150 -3.50 -4.32 -11.62
CA ARG A 150 -4.85 -3.78 -11.48
C ARG A 150 -4.87 -2.30 -11.85
N TRP A 151 -5.82 -1.90 -12.68
CA TRP A 151 -6.04 -0.51 -13.01
C TRP A 151 -6.69 0.24 -11.84
N VAL A 152 -6.04 1.32 -11.43
CA VAL A 152 -6.60 2.35 -10.56
C VAL A 152 -6.68 3.64 -11.36
N TYR A 153 -7.70 4.44 -11.10
CA TYR A 153 -7.98 5.66 -11.83
C TYR A 153 -8.00 6.83 -10.87
N PHE A 154 -7.32 7.90 -11.24
CA PHE A 154 -7.47 9.20 -10.59
C PHE A 154 -8.71 9.84 -11.17
N VAL A 155 -9.63 10.22 -10.30
CA VAL A 155 -10.96 10.73 -10.68
C VAL A 155 -11.24 12.02 -9.93
N GLN A 156 -12.00 12.90 -10.58
CA GLN A 156 -12.49 14.14 -10.00
C GLN A 156 -14.02 14.14 -9.95
N THR A 157 -14.55 14.53 -8.80
CA THR A 157 -15.97 14.77 -8.58
C THR A 157 -16.40 16.09 -9.20
N ARG A 158 -17.71 16.27 -9.44
CA ARG A 158 -18.26 17.57 -9.87
C ARG A 158 -17.96 18.72 -8.90
N SER A 159 -17.77 18.42 -7.61
CA SER A 159 -17.43 19.40 -6.58
C SER A 159 -15.97 19.85 -6.64
N GLY A 160 -15.13 19.22 -7.46
CA GLY A 160 -13.70 19.51 -7.60
C GLY A 160 -12.80 18.60 -6.77
N ASP A 161 -13.35 17.84 -5.82
CA ASP A 161 -12.59 16.86 -5.03
C ASP A 161 -12.05 15.74 -5.91
N SER A 162 -10.80 15.35 -5.71
CA SER A 162 -10.12 14.34 -6.52
C SER A 162 -9.51 13.23 -5.67
N GLY A 163 -9.38 12.05 -6.25
CA GLY A 163 -8.68 10.94 -5.62
C GLY A 163 -8.68 9.67 -6.46
N TRP A 164 -8.01 8.65 -5.97
CA TRP A 164 -7.79 7.38 -6.65
C TRP A 164 -8.87 6.36 -6.28
N ILE A 165 -9.40 5.68 -7.28
CA ILE A 165 -10.40 4.61 -7.13
C ILE A 165 -10.02 3.41 -8.00
N LYS A 166 -10.36 2.19 -7.57
CA LYS A 166 -10.10 1.00 -8.39
C LYS A 166 -11.10 0.95 -9.55
N GLY A 167 -10.64 0.54 -10.74
CA GLY A 167 -11.50 0.38 -11.91
C GLY A 167 -12.72 -0.51 -11.69
N THR A 168 -12.62 -1.49 -10.78
CA THR A 168 -13.73 -2.39 -10.43
C THR A 168 -14.89 -1.72 -9.69
N HIS A 169 -14.74 -0.45 -9.29
CA HIS A 169 -15.80 0.35 -8.65
C HIS A 169 -16.36 1.42 -9.58
N LEU A 170 -15.90 1.47 -10.83
CA LEU A 170 -16.35 2.41 -11.83
C LEU A 170 -17.16 1.68 -12.89
N GLN A 171 -18.14 2.38 -13.45
CA GLN A 171 -18.92 1.93 -14.58
C GLN A 171 -18.91 3.02 -15.65
N SER A 172 -18.79 2.62 -16.91
CA SER A 172 -18.91 3.54 -18.04
C SER A 172 -20.35 4.06 -18.09
N MET A 173 -20.49 5.38 -18.19
CA MET A 173 -21.78 5.97 -18.52
C MET A 173 -22.13 5.56 -19.98
N PRO A 174 -23.35 5.08 -20.26
CA PRO A 174 -23.79 4.73 -21.60
C PRO A 174 -23.94 5.96 -22.50
#